data_AF-A0A7C5MBI1-F1
#
_entry.id   AF-A0A7C5MBI1-F1
#
_cell.length_a   1.000
_cell.length_b   1.000
_cell.length_c   1.000
_cell.angle_alpha   90.00
_cell.angle_beta   90.00
_cell.angle_gamma   90.00
#
_symmetry.space_group_name_H-M   'P 1'
#
loop_
_entity.id
_entity.type
_entity.pdbx_description
1 polymer ?
#
loop_
_entity_poly.entity_id
_entity_poly.type
_entity_poly.pdbx_seq_one_letter_code
_entity_poly.pdbx_strand_id
1 'polypeptide(L)'
;MLMDEKEIEKIIRENPHLAEYLESIKDKMEMPKFYSQVPRDLKGEKYPNLIYPTKETIFIHIYRLPGMEEIEYHAIEPTLSEEEKKKRDMIMERLYEEAIKKKEMSTKEEIRELIRKMMDRIVVVSEKGASTEEGKKKGLFGGLAKSKIVLTPLEREKIEYDITKNIVGGGPLEPFMRDPYIEDVHVITGQNVYLVHKVFEMVKTNIFIDEKWAPTFSQEFSEKIGSPVSDGQPIADGTLPDGSRVNIIHSKDVSLKGPTMTIRKFSETPISVTQLIKWGTMSAGIAAYLWLCLQYGRSVFVCGETASGKTTT
;
A
#
# COMPACT_ATOMS: atom_id res chain seq x y z
N MET A 1 2.04 7.21 -19.80
CA MET A 1 2.42 6.90 -21.20
C MET A 1 2.54 5.39 -21.33
N LEU A 2 2.23 4.81 -22.48
CA LEU A 2 2.52 3.39 -22.74
C LEU A 2 4.03 3.17 -22.63
N MET A 3 4.43 2.14 -21.90
CA MET A 3 5.84 1.74 -21.78
C MET A 3 6.29 0.99 -23.03
N ASP A 4 7.57 1.12 -23.37
CA ASP A 4 8.16 0.36 -24.47
C ASP A 4 8.56 -1.06 -24.04
N GLU A 5 8.76 -1.97 -25.00
CA GLU A 5 9.08 -3.37 -24.71
C GLU A 5 10.37 -3.55 -23.89
N LYS A 6 11.39 -2.72 -24.12
CA LYS A 6 12.67 -2.82 -23.39
C LYS A 6 12.53 -2.37 -21.94
N GLU A 7 11.71 -1.35 -21.70
CA GLU A 7 11.36 -0.88 -20.37
C GLU A 7 10.59 -1.96 -19.61
N ILE A 8 9.62 -2.60 -20.26
CA ILE A 8 8.82 -3.68 -19.67
C ILE A 8 9.71 -4.88 -19.31
N GLU A 9 10.55 -5.35 -20.23
CA GLU A 9 11.48 -6.46 -19.97
C GLU A 9 12.42 -6.17 -18.80
N LYS A 10 12.93 -4.93 -18.73
CA LYS A 10 13.80 -4.50 -17.63
C LYS A 10 13.06 -4.55 -16.29
N ILE A 11 11.85 -3.99 -16.22
CA ILE A 11 11.04 -3.96 -15.00
C ILE A 11 10.70 -5.38 -14.53
N ILE A 12 10.29 -6.26 -15.43
CA ILE A 12 9.97 -7.66 -15.10
C ILE A 12 11.22 -8.38 -14.55
N ARG A 13 12.39 -8.17 -15.17
CA ARG A 13 13.64 -8.78 -14.71
C ARG A 13 14.08 -8.27 -13.33
N GLU A 14 13.87 -6.99 -13.04
CA GLU A 14 14.22 -6.37 -11.77
C GLU A 14 13.22 -6.72 -10.65
N ASN A 15 12.03 -7.22 -10.98
CA ASN A 15 10.94 -7.47 -10.02
C ASN A 15 10.41 -8.92 -10.16
N PRO A 16 11.01 -9.90 -9.47
CA PRO A 16 10.61 -11.31 -9.58
C PRO A 16 9.13 -11.57 -9.26
N HIS A 17 8.57 -10.84 -8.29
CA HIS A 17 7.16 -10.96 -7.90
C HIS A 17 6.20 -10.52 -9.02
N LEU A 18 6.60 -9.57 -9.88
CA LEU A 18 5.83 -9.19 -11.06
C LEU A 18 5.89 -10.30 -12.12
N ALA A 19 7.06 -10.90 -12.34
CA ALA A 19 7.21 -12.03 -13.26
C ALA A 19 6.36 -13.24 -12.82
N GLU A 20 6.44 -13.61 -11.53
CA GLU A 20 5.61 -14.66 -10.93
C GLU A 20 4.10 -14.38 -11.12
N TYR A 21 3.69 -13.12 -10.92
CA TYR A 21 2.30 -12.72 -11.11
C TYR A 21 1.83 -12.84 -12.57
N LEU A 22 2.62 -12.34 -13.52
CA LEU A 22 2.31 -12.41 -14.96
C LEU A 22 2.18 -13.86 -15.43
N GLU A 23 3.07 -14.74 -14.97
CA GLU A 23 3.01 -16.17 -15.24
C GLU A 23 1.72 -16.80 -14.68
N SER A 24 1.24 -16.34 -13.52
CA SER A 24 0.01 -16.85 -12.89
C SER A 24 -1.29 -16.45 -13.60
N ILE A 25 -1.25 -15.41 -14.45
CA ILE A 25 -2.42 -14.90 -15.19
C ILE A 25 -2.37 -15.19 -16.70
N LYS A 26 -1.25 -15.70 -17.22
CA LYS A 26 -1.03 -15.91 -18.67
C LYS A 26 -2.12 -16.74 -19.36
N ASP A 27 -2.70 -17.71 -18.65
CA ASP A 27 -3.73 -18.61 -19.18
C ASP A 27 -5.15 -18.08 -18.94
N LYS A 28 -5.30 -17.01 -18.15
CA LYS A 28 -6.59 -16.42 -17.76
C LYS A 28 -6.98 -15.23 -18.63
N MET A 29 -6.00 -14.54 -19.20
CA MET A 29 -6.22 -13.31 -19.96
C MET A 29 -5.02 -12.97 -20.85
N GLU A 30 -5.24 -12.05 -21.78
CA GLU A 30 -4.17 -11.46 -22.58
C GLU A 30 -3.20 -10.65 -21.72
N MET A 31 -1.97 -10.48 -22.21
CA MET A 31 -0.92 -9.71 -21.55
C MET A 31 -1.40 -8.28 -21.26
N PRO A 32 -1.38 -7.83 -19.99
CA PRO A 32 -1.78 -6.48 -19.64
C PRO A 32 -0.92 -5.41 -20.31
N LYS A 33 -1.52 -4.28 -20.66
CA LYS A 33 -0.77 -3.12 -21.20
C LYS A 33 -0.05 -2.39 -20.07
N PHE A 34 1.25 -2.12 -20.25
CA PHE A 34 2.04 -1.41 -19.25
C PHE A 34 2.02 0.10 -19.47
N TYR A 35 1.73 0.84 -18.40
CA TYR A 35 1.71 2.29 -18.40
C TYR A 35 2.59 2.84 -17.28
N SER A 36 3.42 3.83 -17.59
CA SER A 36 4.15 4.60 -16.57
C SER A 36 3.24 5.48 -15.71
N GLN A 37 2.09 5.88 -16.27
CA GLN A 37 1.05 6.68 -15.63
C GLN A 37 -0.29 6.33 -16.26
N VAL A 38 -1.33 6.19 -15.44
CA VAL A 38 -2.68 5.83 -15.88
C VAL A 38 -3.26 6.97 -16.72
N PRO A 39 -3.55 6.73 -18.01
CA PRO A 39 -4.19 7.72 -18.86
C PRO A 39 -5.63 8.01 -18.41
N ARG A 40 -6.04 9.28 -18.44
CA ARG A 40 -7.40 9.69 -18.04
C ARG A 40 -8.49 9.32 -19.05
N ASP A 41 -8.11 9.16 -20.30
CA ASP A 41 -8.98 8.71 -21.40
C ASP A 41 -9.44 7.25 -21.25
N LEU A 42 -8.82 6.49 -20.36
CA LEU A 42 -9.34 5.17 -19.94
C LEU A 42 -10.54 5.26 -19.01
N LYS A 43 -10.96 6.48 -18.60
CA LYS A 43 -12.18 6.67 -17.82
C LYS A 43 -13.38 6.14 -18.61
N GLY A 44 -14.13 5.22 -18.01
CA GLY A 44 -15.28 4.57 -18.65
C GLY A 44 -14.93 3.38 -19.55
N GLU A 45 -13.65 3.00 -19.66
CA GLU A 45 -13.28 1.74 -20.29
C GLU A 45 -13.95 0.57 -19.57
N LYS A 46 -14.65 -0.28 -20.32
CA LYS A 46 -15.48 -1.34 -19.77
C LYS A 46 -14.67 -2.57 -19.39
N TYR A 47 -13.61 -2.87 -20.14
CA TYR A 47 -12.74 -4.02 -19.91
C TYR A 47 -11.27 -3.57 -19.88
N PRO A 48 -10.87 -2.76 -18.88
CA PRO A 48 -9.46 -2.43 -18.73
C PRO A 48 -8.65 -3.70 -18.54
N ASN A 49 -7.39 -3.68 -18.97
CA ASN A 49 -6.39 -4.71 -18.71
C ASN A 49 -5.01 -4.05 -18.79
N LEU A 50 -4.54 -3.54 -17.66
CA LEU A 50 -3.33 -2.72 -17.62
C LEU A 50 -2.57 -2.83 -16.30
N ILE A 51 -1.25 -2.73 -16.39
CA ILE A 51 -0.36 -2.66 -15.23
C ILE A 51 0.34 -1.30 -15.21
N TYR A 52 0.45 -0.72 -14.01
CA TYR A 52 1.28 0.47 -13.79
C TYR A 52 2.07 0.35 -12.48
N PRO A 53 3.29 0.92 -12.42
CA PRO A 53 4.06 0.97 -11.18
C PRO A 53 3.52 2.05 -10.24
N THR A 54 3.68 1.82 -8.94
CA THR A 54 3.48 2.83 -7.89
C THR A 54 4.85 3.27 -7.34
N LYS A 55 4.90 3.76 -6.10
CA LYS A 55 6.18 4.06 -5.43
C LYS A 55 6.87 2.75 -5.01
N GLU A 56 8.18 2.67 -5.23
CA GLU A 56 9.04 1.49 -4.94
C GLU A 56 8.70 0.26 -5.80
N THR A 57 8.63 -0.93 -5.21
CA THR A 57 8.52 -2.24 -5.90
C THR A 57 7.08 -2.77 -5.92
N ILE A 58 6.07 -1.89 -6.03
CA ILE A 58 4.65 -2.30 -6.04
C ILE A 58 4.05 -1.91 -7.39
N PHE A 59 3.39 -2.87 -8.05
CA PHE A 59 2.68 -2.67 -9.30
C PHE A 59 1.19 -2.91 -9.09
N ILE A 60 0.36 -2.19 -9.83
CA ILE A 60 -1.09 -2.38 -9.78
C ILE A 60 -1.56 -2.93 -11.11
N HIS A 61 -2.31 -4.01 -11.05
CA HIS A 61 -3.07 -4.51 -12.19
C HIS A 61 -4.53 -4.11 -12.05
N ILE A 62 -5.01 -3.27 -12.98
CA ILE A 62 -6.42 -2.96 -13.10
C ILE A 62 -6.98 -3.77 -14.25
N TYR A 63 -7.99 -4.60 -13.97
CA TYR A 63 -8.64 -5.34 -15.02
C TYR A 63 -10.12 -5.61 -14.77
N ARG A 64 -10.82 -5.92 -15.85
CA ARG A 64 -12.16 -6.51 -15.80
C ARG A 64 -12.33 -7.48 -16.96
N LEU A 65 -12.69 -8.72 -16.66
CA LEU A 65 -12.97 -9.74 -17.66
C LEU A 65 -14.48 -9.84 -17.96
N PRO A 66 -14.87 -10.35 -19.15
CA PRO A 66 -16.25 -10.74 -19.39
C PRO A 66 -16.77 -11.71 -18.31
N GLY A 67 -17.90 -11.38 -17.70
CA GLY A 67 -18.47 -12.14 -16.57
C GLY A 67 -18.16 -11.56 -15.18
N MET A 68 -17.22 -10.62 -15.07
CA MET A 68 -16.99 -9.88 -13.83
C MET A 68 -17.98 -8.71 -13.70
N GLU A 69 -18.56 -8.58 -12.50
CA GLU A 69 -19.49 -7.51 -12.16
C GLU A 69 -18.79 -6.15 -12.05
N GLU A 70 -17.58 -6.15 -11.50
CA GLU A 70 -16.83 -4.95 -11.12
C GLU A 70 -15.43 -4.95 -11.72
N ILE A 71 -14.77 -3.79 -11.72
CA ILE A 71 -13.35 -3.67 -12.04
C ILE A 71 -12.54 -4.12 -10.82
N GLU A 72 -11.56 -4.98 -11.03
CA GLU A 72 -10.66 -5.45 -10.00
C GLU A 72 -9.35 -4.64 -9.97
N TYR A 73 -8.91 -4.34 -8.76
CA TYR A 73 -7.63 -3.74 -8.42
C TYR A 73 -6.78 -4.80 -7.74
N HIS A 74 -5.69 -5.21 -8.39
CA HIS A 74 -4.76 -6.18 -7.86
C HIS A 74 -3.44 -5.51 -7.52
N ALA A 75 -3.12 -5.42 -6.23
CA ALA A 75 -1.78 -5.03 -5.79
C ALA A 75 -0.81 -6.21 -6.00
N ILE A 76 0.18 -6.01 -6.86
CA ILE A 76 1.26 -6.94 -7.14
C ILE A 76 2.48 -6.50 -6.32
N GLU A 77 2.75 -7.26 -5.28
CA GLU A 77 3.83 -7.01 -4.33
C GLU A 77 4.55 -8.31 -3.98
N PRO A 78 5.75 -8.24 -3.38
CA PRO A 78 6.42 -9.42 -2.87
C PRO A 78 5.55 -10.18 -1.86
N THR A 79 5.26 -11.45 -2.14
CA THR A 79 4.53 -12.34 -1.23
C THR A 79 5.45 -13.43 -0.69
N LEU A 80 5.15 -13.89 0.53
CA LEU A 80 5.89 -14.95 1.20
C LEU A 80 5.20 -16.30 1.00
N SER A 81 5.98 -17.30 0.59
CA SER A 81 5.61 -18.72 0.67
C SER A 81 5.42 -19.17 2.12
N GLU A 82 4.79 -20.32 2.33
CA GLU A 82 4.59 -20.87 3.68
C GLU A 82 5.91 -21.15 4.42
N GLU A 83 6.98 -21.49 3.71
CA GLU A 83 8.31 -21.64 4.31
C GLU A 83 8.92 -20.29 4.69
N GLU A 84 8.82 -19.27 3.83
CA GLU A 84 9.28 -17.92 4.11
C GLU A 84 8.50 -17.28 5.27
N LYS A 85 7.19 -17.53 5.38
CA LYS A 85 6.37 -17.08 6.52
C LYS A 85 6.88 -17.65 7.85
N LYS A 86 7.22 -18.94 7.91
CA LYS A 86 7.82 -19.54 9.12
C LYS A 86 9.14 -18.86 9.48
N LYS A 87 10.00 -18.59 8.50
CA LYS A 87 11.28 -17.87 8.73
C LYS A 87 11.03 -16.43 9.20
N ARG A 88 10.04 -15.74 8.61
CA ARG A 88 9.58 -14.40 9.01
C ARG A 88 9.11 -14.40 10.45
N ASP A 89 8.29 -15.36 10.86
CA ASP A 89 7.77 -15.46 12.23
C ASP A 89 8.90 -15.68 13.25
N MET A 90 9.88 -16.54 12.94
CA MET A 90 11.08 -16.72 13.76
C MET A 90 11.94 -15.45 13.88
N ILE A 91 12.00 -14.65 12.82
CA ILE A 91 12.67 -13.35 12.84
C ILE A 91 11.89 -12.37 13.72
N MET A 92 10.57 -12.28 13.53
CA MET A 92 9.69 -11.38 14.31
C MET A 92 9.77 -11.66 15.81
N GLU A 93 9.75 -12.92 16.23
CA GLU A 93 9.90 -13.29 17.65
C GLU A 93 11.20 -12.72 18.25
N ARG A 94 12.32 -12.84 17.52
CA ARG A 94 13.61 -12.27 17.95
C ARG A 94 13.62 -10.75 17.90
N LEU A 95 12.94 -10.15 16.92
CA LEU A 95 12.79 -8.69 16.85
C LEU A 95 12.06 -8.18 18.10
N TYR A 96 10.96 -8.82 18.52
CA TYR A 96 10.21 -8.44 19.71
C TYR A 96 11.05 -8.56 21.00
N GLU A 97 11.78 -9.66 21.19
CA GLU A 97 12.65 -9.85 22.36
C GLU A 97 13.72 -8.77 22.53
N GLU A 98 14.26 -8.28 21.41
CA GLU A 98 15.25 -7.21 21.42
C GLU A 98 14.61 -5.81 21.51
N ALA A 99 13.42 -5.62 20.94
CA ALA A 99 12.67 -4.36 21.03
C ALA A 99 12.32 -4.02 22.49
N ILE A 100 11.92 -5.02 23.30
CA ILE A 100 11.65 -4.87 24.74
C ILE A 100 12.87 -4.31 25.50
N LYS A 101 14.09 -4.50 25.00
CA LYS A 101 15.34 -4.05 25.63
C LYS A 101 15.74 -2.62 25.27
N LYS A 102 15.09 -2.00 24.28
CA LYS A 102 15.41 -0.64 23.81
C LYS A 102 14.36 0.36 24.29
N LYS A 103 14.83 1.52 24.73
CA LYS A 103 14.01 2.65 25.19
C LYS A 103 13.26 3.29 24.01
N GLU A 104 12.10 3.89 24.30
CA GLU A 104 11.11 4.48 23.37
C GLU A 104 11.74 5.10 22.11
N MET A 105 11.20 4.68 20.97
CA MET A 105 11.60 5.11 19.62
C MET A 105 10.64 6.17 19.13
N SER A 106 11.12 7.16 18.37
CA SER A 106 10.32 8.36 18.11
C SER A 106 9.92 8.56 16.64
N THR A 107 10.60 7.92 15.68
CA THR A 107 10.29 8.11 14.24
C THR A 107 10.22 6.82 13.41
N LYS A 108 9.50 6.86 12.28
CA LYS A 108 9.35 5.71 11.36
C LYS A 108 10.68 5.28 10.76
N GLU A 109 11.55 6.24 10.45
CA GLU A 109 12.89 6.03 9.89
C GLU A 109 13.80 5.31 10.88
N GLU A 110 13.76 5.68 12.17
CA GLU A 110 14.49 4.98 13.24
C GLU A 110 14.05 3.51 13.35
N ILE A 111 12.75 3.25 13.24
CA ILE A 111 12.21 1.88 13.29
C ILE A 111 12.67 1.07 12.07
N ARG A 112 12.65 1.66 10.86
CA ARG A 112 13.19 1.00 9.65
C ARG A 112 14.67 0.66 9.80
N GLU A 113 15.47 1.60 10.27
CA GLU A 113 16.90 1.38 10.45
C GLU A 113 17.18 0.32 11.53
N LEU A 114 16.37 0.29 12.58
CA LEU A 114 16.42 -0.75 13.59
C LEU A 114 16.14 -2.13 12.99
N ILE A 115 15.02 -2.28 12.27
CA ILE A 115 14.65 -3.54 11.61
C ILE A 115 15.81 -4.03 10.73
N ARG A 116 16.38 -3.14 9.91
CA ARG A 116 17.52 -3.46 9.04
C ARG A 116 18.75 -3.92 9.84
N LYS A 117 19.15 -3.18 10.88
CA LYS A 117 20.28 -3.55 11.74
C LYS A 117 20.07 -4.89 12.45
N MET A 118 18.84 -5.21 12.81
CA MET A 118 18.50 -6.47 13.46
C MET A 118 18.47 -7.63 12.47
N MET A 119 17.93 -7.42 11.27
CA MET A 119 18.02 -8.37 10.16
C MET A 119 19.47 -8.75 9.89
N ASP A 120 20.39 -7.78 9.82
CA ASP A 120 21.83 -8.03 9.63
C ASP A 120 22.49 -8.88 10.73
N ARG A 121 21.94 -8.84 11.96
CA ARG A 121 22.47 -9.62 13.08
C ARG A 121 21.92 -11.04 13.11
N ILE A 122 20.63 -11.18 12.86
CA ILE A 122 19.86 -12.42 13.02
C ILE A 122 19.99 -13.32 11.78
N VAL A 123 20.12 -12.72 10.60
CA VAL A 123 20.13 -13.40 9.30
C VAL A 123 21.54 -13.63 8.79
N VAL A 124 21.76 -14.79 8.17
CA VAL A 124 22.92 -15.06 7.30
C VAL A 124 22.39 -15.25 5.89
N VAL A 125 22.95 -14.49 4.93
CA VAL A 125 22.58 -14.63 3.52
C VAL A 125 23.46 -15.69 2.87
N SER A 126 22.84 -16.68 2.21
CA SER A 126 23.50 -17.76 1.47
C SER A 126 22.82 -17.98 0.13
N GLU A 127 23.60 -18.12 -0.96
CA GLU A 127 23.06 -18.38 -2.31
C GLU A 127 22.39 -19.75 -2.41
N LYS A 128 22.81 -20.71 -1.59
CA LYS A 128 22.09 -21.98 -1.41
C LYS A 128 21.08 -21.75 -0.31
N GLY A 129 19.80 -21.60 -0.69
CA GLY A 129 18.67 -21.65 0.24
C GLY A 129 18.82 -22.85 1.17
N ALA A 130 18.47 -22.67 2.44
CA ALA A 130 18.83 -23.58 3.52
C ALA A 130 18.60 -25.06 3.16
N SER A 131 19.69 -25.77 2.81
CA SER A 131 19.83 -27.12 3.31
C SER A 131 20.00 -26.95 4.81
N THR A 132 19.11 -27.55 5.57
CA THR A 132 19.10 -27.49 7.03
C THR A 132 20.38 -28.12 7.56
N GLU A 133 21.50 -27.39 7.55
CA GLU A 133 22.57 -27.65 8.48
C GLU A 133 22.05 -27.21 9.84
N GLU A 134 21.37 -28.13 10.52
CA GLU A 134 21.40 -28.22 11.98
C GLU A 134 22.85 -28.44 12.43
N GLY A 135 23.72 -27.46 12.17
CA GLY A 135 25.01 -27.35 12.78
C GLY A 135 24.81 -26.99 14.24
N LYS A 136 24.49 -27.99 15.08
CA LYS A 136 24.72 -27.95 16.53
C LYS A 136 26.21 -27.75 16.77
N LYS A 137 26.74 -26.55 16.57
CA LYS A 137 27.97 -26.14 17.24
C LYS A 137 27.59 -25.92 18.70
N LYS A 138 27.68 -26.99 19.50
CA LYS A 138 27.81 -26.92 20.95
C LYS A 138 29.01 -26.03 21.25
N GLY A 139 28.77 -24.74 21.46
CA GLY A 139 29.74 -23.85 22.09
C GLY A 139 30.01 -24.37 23.50
N LEU A 140 31.28 -24.62 23.80
CA LEU A 140 31.77 -25.18 25.06
C LEU A 140 31.61 -24.23 26.27
N PHE A 141 30.85 -23.14 26.13
CA PHE A 141 30.55 -22.17 27.18
C PHE A 141 29.06 -21.80 27.15
N GLY A 142 28.26 -22.54 27.93
CA GLY A 142 27.19 -22.04 28.82
C GLY A 142 26.08 -21.08 28.35
N GLY A 143 25.98 -20.71 27.07
CA GLY A 143 24.90 -19.86 26.57
C GLY A 143 24.37 -20.37 25.24
N LEU A 144 23.07 -20.63 25.14
CA LEU A 144 22.42 -20.89 23.85
C LEU A 144 22.57 -19.64 22.96
N ALA A 145 23.62 -19.58 22.16
CA ALA A 145 23.65 -18.70 21.00
C ALA A 145 22.54 -19.19 20.05
N LYS A 146 21.40 -18.49 20.02
CA LYS A 146 20.31 -18.78 19.08
C LYS A 146 20.90 -18.85 17.67
N SER A 147 20.72 -19.98 16.98
CA SER A 147 21.25 -20.20 15.63
C SER A 147 20.81 -19.09 14.69
N LYS A 148 21.70 -18.57 13.86
CA LYS A 148 21.33 -17.57 12.85
C LYS A 148 20.39 -18.19 11.83
N ILE A 149 19.46 -17.38 11.30
CA ILE A 149 18.48 -17.82 10.31
C ILE A 149 19.10 -17.64 8.92
N VAL A 150 19.13 -18.70 8.12
CA VAL A 150 19.72 -18.66 6.78
C VAL A 150 18.66 -18.29 5.75
N LEU A 151 18.89 -17.22 4.99
CA LEU A 151 18.03 -16.75 3.92
C LEU A 151 18.78 -16.64 2.60
N THR A 152 18.11 -16.82 1.48
CA THR A 152 18.61 -16.35 0.19
C THR A 152 18.53 -14.82 0.09
N PRO A 153 19.23 -14.16 -0.85
CA PRO A 153 19.09 -12.72 -1.07
C PRO A 153 17.63 -12.31 -1.33
N LEU A 154 16.90 -13.09 -2.14
CA LEU A 154 15.50 -12.82 -2.47
C LEU A 154 14.59 -13.04 -1.26
N GLU A 155 14.78 -14.13 -0.51
CA GLU A 155 14.00 -14.38 0.72
C GLU A 155 14.20 -13.25 1.73
N ARG A 156 15.43 -12.76 1.89
CA ARG A 156 15.74 -11.64 2.76
C ARG A 156 14.99 -10.38 2.34
N GLU A 157 15.02 -10.04 1.06
CA GLU A 157 14.33 -8.86 0.53
C GLU A 157 12.81 -8.96 0.74
N LYS A 158 12.20 -10.10 0.39
CA LYS A 158 10.77 -10.36 0.59
C LYS A 158 10.37 -10.24 2.07
N ILE A 159 11.13 -10.84 2.97
CA ILE A 159 10.86 -10.82 4.42
C ILE A 159 11.07 -9.42 5.00
N GLU A 160 12.13 -8.71 4.60
CA GLU A 160 12.39 -7.35 5.06
C GLU A 160 11.28 -6.39 4.62
N TYR A 161 10.79 -6.54 3.38
CA TYR A 161 9.63 -5.82 2.87
C TYR A 161 8.37 -6.13 3.71
N ASP A 162 8.02 -7.40 3.93
CA ASP A 162 6.84 -7.80 4.71
C ASP A 162 6.88 -7.24 6.15
N ILE A 163 8.00 -7.38 6.84
CA ILE A 163 8.17 -6.89 8.21
C ILE A 163 8.03 -5.37 8.25
N THR A 164 8.70 -4.66 7.33
CA THR A 164 8.67 -3.19 7.28
C THR A 164 7.26 -2.67 6.96
N LYS A 165 6.59 -3.30 5.98
CA LYS A 165 5.21 -3.01 5.59
C LYS A 165 4.24 -3.15 6.77
N ASN A 166 4.39 -4.21 7.57
CA ASN A 166 3.49 -4.51 8.68
C ASN A 166 3.78 -3.67 9.93
N ILE A 167 5.05 -3.45 10.29
CA ILE A 167 5.42 -2.70 11.49
C ILE A 167 5.32 -1.19 11.26
N VAL A 168 5.97 -0.68 10.22
CA VAL A 168 6.13 0.77 9.97
C VAL A 168 5.06 1.30 9.02
N GLY A 169 4.73 0.50 8.01
CA GLY A 169 3.75 0.82 7.00
C GLY A 169 2.31 0.60 7.45
N GLY A 170 1.42 0.69 6.47
CA GLY A 170 -0.01 0.48 6.56
C GLY A 170 -0.48 -0.97 6.66
N GLY A 171 0.45 -1.92 6.80
CA GLY A 171 0.13 -3.34 6.69
C GLY A 171 -0.53 -3.63 5.34
N PRO A 172 -1.69 -4.30 5.29
CA PRO A 172 -2.33 -4.65 4.02
C PRO A 172 -2.72 -3.43 3.17
N LEU A 173 -2.90 -2.25 3.77
CA LEU A 173 -3.31 -1.05 3.03
C LEU A 173 -2.14 -0.27 2.41
N GLU A 174 -0.89 -0.71 2.64
CA GLU A 174 0.31 -0.06 2.14
C GLU A 174 0.30 0.18 0.61
N PRO A 175 -0.13 -0.78 -0.25
CA PRO A 175 -0.20 -0.54 -1.69
C PRO A 175 -1.11 0.63 -2.04
N PHE A 176 -2.27 0.73 -1.38
CA PHE A 176 -3.26 1.78 -1.64
C PHE A 176 -2.77 3.14 -1.14
N MET A 177 -2.06 3.18 -0.01
CA MET A 177 -1.44 4.40 0.50
C MET A 177 -0.34 4.93 -0.42
N ARG A 178 0.40 4.05 -1.09
CA ARG A 178 1.47 4.43 -2.02
C ARG A 178 0.98 4.83 -3.40
N ASP A 179 -0.21 4.39 -3.78
CA ASP A 179 -0.76 4.64 -5.10
C ASP A 179 -1.35 6.07 -5.23
N PRO A 180 -0.78 6.95 -6.07
CA PRO A 180 -1.27 8.32 -6.23
C PRO A 180 -2.62 8.43 -6.94
N TYR A 181 -3.14 7.34 -7.54
CA TYR A 181 -4.44 7.31 -8.20
C TYR A 181 -5.60 6.97 -7.28
N ILE A 182 -5.34 6.62 -6.01
CA ILE A 182 -6.39 6.36 -5.02
C ILE A 182 -6.81 7.65 -4.33
N GLU A 183 -8.12 7.87 -4.23
CA GLU A 183 -8.73 8.98 -3.50
C GLU A 183 -9.25 8.51 -2.15
N ASP A 184 -10.08 7.47 -2.14
CA ASP A 184 -10.67 6.92 -0.92
C ASP A 184 -10.39 5.41 -0.79
N VAL A 185 -10.20 4.96 0.45
CA VAL A 185 -10.07 3.55 0.82
C VAL A 185 -11.21 3.21 1.77
N HIS A 186 -12.02 2.20 1.42
CA HIS A 186 -13.16 1.74 2.20
C HIS A 186 -12.91 0.31 2.69
N VAL A 187 -12.74 0.18 3.99
CA VAL A 187 -12.55 -1.09 4.68
C VAL A 187 -13.83 -1.47 5.41
N ILE A 188 -14.38 -2.62 5.04
CA ILE A 188 -15.55 -3.20 5.70
C ILE A 188 -15.21 -4.63 6.10
N THR A 189 -15.43 -4.95 7.37
CA THR A 189 -15.22 -6.31 7.88
C THR A 189 -16.04 -7.34 7.10
N GLY A 190 -15.42 -8.49 6.82
CA GLY A 190 -16.02 -9.61 6.10
C GLY A 190 -16.13 -9.37 4.58
N GLN A 191 -15.42 -8.39 4.04
CA GLN A 191 -15.46 -8.02 2.62
C GLN A 191 -14.07 -7.68 2.07
N ASN A 192 -13.99 -7.62 0.74
CA ASN A 192 -12.86 -7.01 0.07
C ASN A 192 -12.81 -5.50 0.38
N VAL A 193 -11.61 -4.94 0.41
CA VAL A 193 -11.42 -3.50 0.46
C VAL A 193 -11.86 -2.92 -0.88
N TYR A 194 -12.62 -1.83 -0.84
CA TYR A 194 -13.01 -1.06 -2.03
C TYR A 194 -12.25 0.26 -2.05
N LEU A 195 -11.90 0.71 -3.25
CA LEU A 195 -11.20 1.98 -3.44
C LEU A 195 -11.99 2.87 -4.37
N VAL A 196 -11.84 4.18 -4.21
CA VAL A 196 -12.20 5.17 -5.23
C VAL A 196 -10.93 5.52 -5.99
N HIS A 197 -10.85 5.07 -7.25
CA HIS A 197 -9.74 5.34 -8.15
C HIS A 197 -10.05 6.55 -9.05
N LYS A 198 -9.10 7.48 -9.19
CA LYS A 198 -9.25 8.73 -9.99
C LYS A 198 -9.75 8.55 -11.42
N VAL A 199 -9.47 7.38 -12.01
CA VAL A 199 -9.83 7.05 -13.40
C VAL A 199 -10.95 6.01 -13.51
N PHE A 200 -10.95 5.00 -12.64
CA PHE A 200 -11.83 3.82 -12.75
C PHE A 200 -13.00 3.85 -11.76
N GLU A 201 -13.10 4.93 -10.98
CA GLU A 201 -14.11 5.11 -9.95
C GLU A 201 -14.05 3.97 -8.92
N MET A 202 -15.18 3.40 -8.51
CA MET A 202 -15.20 2.36 -7.48
C MET A 202 -14.60 1.05 -8.02
N VAL A 203 -13.54 0.57 -7.39
CA VAL A 203 -12.85 -0.68 -7.74
C VAL A 203 -12.76 -1.61 -6.54
N LYS A 204 -12.90 -2.92 -6.79
CA LYS A 204 -12.79 -3.98 -5.78
C LYS A 204 -11.35 -4.48 -5.71
N THR A 205 -10.80 -4.64 -4.52
CA THR A 205 -9.40 -5.10 -4.37
C THR A 205 -9.29 -6.60 -4.07
N ASN A 206 -8.09 -7.15 -4.26
CA ASN A 206 -7.72 -8.49 -3.83
C ASN A 206 -7.53 -8.67 -2.32
N ILE A 207 -7.65 -7.59 -1.53
CA ILE A 207 -7.44 -7.62 -0.09
C ILE A 207 -8.77 -7.83 0.60
N PHE A 208 -8.91 -8.95 1.31
CA PHE A 208 -10.08 -9.29 2.11
C PHE A 208 -9.79 -9.10 3.60
N ILE A 209 -10.73 -8.47 4.31
CA ILE A 209 -10.60 -8.21 5.74
C ILE A 209 -11.44 -9.23 6.50
N ASP A 210 -10.75 -10.24 7.05
CA ASP A 210 -11.36 -11.32 7.81
C ASP A 210 -12.00 -10.83 9.12
N GLU A 211 -13.16 -11.40 9.46
CA GLU A 211 -13.92 -10.98 10.65
C GLU A 211 -13.22 -11.24 11.97
N LYS A 212 -12.36 -12.27 12.04
CA LYS A 212 -11.59 -12.59 13.24
C LYS A 212 -10.40 -11.67 13.39
N TRP A 213 -9.81 -11.24 12.28
CA TRP A 213 -8.63 -10.37 12.28
C TRP A 213 -8.97 -8.87 12.34
N ALA A 214 -10.15 -8.47 11.86
CA ALA A 214 -10.55 -7.07 11.79
C ALA A 214 -10.44 -6.28 13.12
N PRO A 215 -10.82 -6.82 14.29
CA PRO A 215 -10.66 -6.12 15.56
C PRO A 215 -9.19 -5.78 15.86
N THR A 216 -8.30 -6.77 15.72
CA THR A 216 -6.86 -6.58 15.90
C THR A 216 -6.32 -5.55 14.92
N PHE A 217 -6.66 -5.67 13.64
CA PHE A 217 -6.23 -4.74 12.60
C PHE A 217 -6.66 -3.30 12.91
N SER A 218 -7.92 -3.09 13.30
CA SER A 218 -8.44 -1.76 13.61
C SER A 218 -7.77 -1.14 14.85
N GLN A 219 -7.46 -1.93 15.88
CA GLN A 219 -6.72 -1.47 17.06
C GLN A 219 -5.28 -1.08 16.68
N GLU A 220 -4.53 -1.97 16.03
CA GLU A 220 -3.16 -1.69 15.59
C GLU A 220 -3.08 -0.46 14.67
N PHE A 221 -4.04 -0.30 13.77
CA PHE A 221 -4.10 0.87 12.89
C PHE A 221 -4.46 2.16 13.65
N SER A 222 -5.37 2.08 14.63
CA SER A 222 -5.76 3.21 15.47
C SER A 222 -4.60 3.73 16.35
N GLU A 223 -3.74 2.82 16.81
CA GLU A 223 -2.52 3.18 17.55
C GLU A 223 -1.53 3.91 16.65
N LYS A 224 -1.36 3.44 15.40
CA LYS A 224 -0.49 4.08 14.41
C LYS A 224 -0.91 5.51 14.04
N ILE A 225 -2.21 5.82 14.08
CA ILE A 225 -2.72 7.19 13.85
C ILE A 225 -2.70 8.05 15.13
N GLY A 226 -2.30 7.50 16.28
CA GLY A 226 -2.24 8.21 17.56
C GLY A 226 -3.60 8.40 18.24
N SER A 227 -4.63 7.66 17.84
CA SER A 227 -5.97 7.70 18.44
C SER A 227 -6.50 6.27 18.67
N PRO A 228 -6.02 5.57 19.71
CA PRO A 228 -6.38 4.17 19.96
C PRO A 228 -7.88 3.98 20.18
N VAL A 229 -8.45 2.94 19.57
CA VAL A 229 -9.86 2.55 19.76
C VAL A 229 -10.01 1.44 20.80
N SER A 230 -11.17 1.39 21.44
CA SER A 230 -11.59 0.30 22.33
C SER A 230 -13.10 0.11 22.25
N ASP A 231 -13.65 -0.93 22.88
CA ASP A 231 -15.12 -1.09 22.92
C ASP A 231 -15.82 0.07 23.64
N GLY A 232 -15.16 0.68 24.64
CA GLY A 232 -15.67 1.85 25.35
C GLY A 232 -15.52 3.17 24.58
N GLN A 233 -14.55 3.24 23.65
CA GLN A 233 -14.32 4.37 22.74
C GLN A 233 -14.12 3.85 21.32
N PRO A 234 -15.23 3.48 20.63
CA PRO A 234 -15.15 2.72 19.39
C PRO A 234 -14.91 3.59 18.15
N ILE A 235 -14.96 4.92 18.27
CA ILE A 235 -14.80 5.83 17.13
C ILE A 235 -13.47 6.56 17.28
N ALA A 236 -12.65 6.55 16.24
CA ALA A 236 -11.43 7.34 16.15
C ALA A 236 -11.37 8.10 14.84
N ASP A 237 -10.97 9.37 14.95
CA ASP A 237 -10.64 10.24 13.82
C ASP A 237 -9.18 10.66 13.94
N GLY A 238 -8.45 10.60 12.84
CA GLY A 238 -7.02 10.89 12.84
C GLY A 238 -6.51 11.36 11.49
N THR A 239 -5.23 11.70 11.46
CA THR A 239 -4.53 12.09 10.24
C THR A 239 -3.23 11.29 10.14
N LEU A 240 -3.02 10.67 8.98
CA LEU A 240 -1.78 9.97 8.68
C LEU A 240 -0.65 10.97 8.40
N PRO A 241 0.63 10.56 8.48
CA PRO A 241 1.76 11.46 8.24
C PRO A 241 1.78 12.11 6.84
N ASP A 242 1.11 11.52 5.86
CA ASP A 242 0.94 12.06 4.51
C ASP A 242 -0.19 13.11 4.39
N GLY A 243 -0.89 13.41 5.50
CA GLY A 243 -2.03 14.32 5.55
C GLY A 243 -3.38 13.66 5.26
N SER A 244 -3.40 12.36 4.94
CA SER A 244 -4.63 11.61 4.68
C SER A 244 -5.48 11.50 5.94
N ARG A 245 -6.80 11.67 5.81
CA ARG A 245 -7.74 11.63 6.95
C ARG A 245 -8.27 10.22 7.13
N VAL A 246 -8.31 9.75 8.36
CA VAL A 246 -8.78 8.40 8.71
C VAL A 246 -9.94 8.51 9.69
N ASN A 247 -10.98 7.73 9.44
CA ASN A 247 -12.06 7.46 10.37
C ASN A 247 -12.16 5.95 10.61
N ILE A 248 -12.22 5.53 11.87
CA ILE A 248 -12.33 4.13 12.30
C ILE A 248 -13.55 3.99 13.20
N ILE A 249 -14.34 2.94 12.97
CA ILE A 249 -15.42 2.49 13.84
C ILE A 249 -15.11 1.05 14.24
N HIS A 250 -14.82 0.80 15.51
CA HIS A 250 -14.29 -0.48 16.02
C HIS A 250 -15.38 -1.44 16.49
N SER A 251 -16.25 -1.00 17.40
CA SER A 251 -17.16 -1.91 18.11
C SER A 251 -18.27 -2.47 17.20
N LYS A 252 -18.59 -3.75 17.41
CA LYS A 252 -19.75 -4.43 16.81
C LYS A 252 -21.09 -3.82 17.22
N ASP A 253 -21.13 -3.12 18.35
CA ASP A 253 -22.34 -2.43 18.82
C ASP A 253 -22.69 -1.21 17.96
N VAL A 254 -21.69 -0.66 17.25
CA VAL A 254 -21.84 0.50 16.36
C VAL A 254 -21.85 0.08 14.89
N SER A 255 -21.09 -0.98 14.55
CA SER A 255 -21.03 -1.55 13.20
C SER A 255 -21.36 -3.03 13.22
N LEU A 256 -22.56 -3.39 12.74
CA LEU A 256 -23.11 -4.75 12.79
C LEU A 256 -22.17 -5.84 12.24
N LYS A 257 -21.37 -5.51 11.21
CA LYS A 257 -20.43 -6.46 10.58
C LYS A 257 -19.08 -6.56 11.30
N GLY A 258 -18.82 -5.72 12.30
CA GLY A 258 -17.48 -5.53 12.89
C GLY A 258 -16.81 -4.25 12.42
N PRO A 259 -15.51 -4.06 12.74
CA PRO A 259 -14.82 -2.81 12.49
C PRO A 259 -14.91 -2.31 11.04
N THR A 260 -15.05 -1.01 10.86
CA THR A 260 -14.97 -0.36 9.55
C THR A 260 -13.98 0.79 9.60
N MET A 261 -13.40 1.11 8.45
CA MET A 261 -12.47 2.22 8.34
C MET A 261 -12.60 2.88 6.97
N THR A 262 -12.55 4.21 6.96
CA THR A 262 -12.48 5.00 5.74
C THR A 262 -11.26 5.89 5.78
N ILE A 263 -10.45 5.84 4.72
CA ILE A 263 -9.29 6.73 4.55
C ILE A 263 -9.56 7.62 3.34
N ARG A 264 -9.53 8.93 3.53
CA ARG A 264 -9.57 9.92 2.44
C ARG A 264 -8.17 10.44 2.22
N LYS A 265 -7.57 10.07 1.10
CA LYS A 265 -6.19 10.39 0.79
C LYS A 265 -6.00 11.85 0.49
N PHE A 266 -4.91 12.40 1.01
CA PHE A 266 -4.45 13.72 0.59
C PHE A 266 -3.72 13.61 -0.74
N SER A 267 -4.09 14.43 -1.73
CA SER A 267 -3.37 14.44 -3.01
C SER A 267 -2.07 15.23 -2.85
N GLU A 268 -0.94 14.51 -2.79
CA GLU A 268 0.40 15.07 -2.60
C GLU A 268 0.77 16.14 -3.64
N THR A 269 0.33 15.94 -4.91
CA THR A 269 0.49 16.94 -5.96
C THR A 269 -0.87 17.57 -6.27
N PRO A 270 -1.09 18.86 -5.94
CA PRO A 270 -2.27 19.57 -6.38
C PRO A 270 -2.25 19.71 -7.91
N ILE A 271 -3.44 19.73 -8.49
CA ILE A 271 -3.61 19.90 -9.93
C ILE A 271 -3.18 21.31 -10.34
N SER A 272 -2.39 21.42 -11.40
CA SER A 272 -1.92 22.72 -11.88
C SER A 272 -2.92 23.40 -12.81
N VAL A 273 -2.86 24.73 -12.89
CA VAL A 273 -3.68 25.50 -13.83
C VAL A 273 -3.46 25.07 -15.29
N THR A 274 -2.24 24.69 -15.67
CA THR A 274 -1.93 24.20 -17.02
C THR A 274 -2.59 22.86 -17.31
N GLN A 275 -2.75 22.00 -16.29
CA GLN A 275 -3.53 20.78 -16.39
C GLN A 275 -5.02 21.08 -16.55
N LEU A 276 -5.59 22.01 -15.77
CA LEU A 276 -6.99 22.43 -15.90
C LEU A 276 -7.30 22.96 -17.31
N ILE A 277 -6.39 23.75 -17.88
CA ILE A 277 -6.50 24.23 -19.26
C ILE A 277 -6.46 23.07 -20.25
N LYS A 278 -5.49 22.16 -20.09
CA LYS A 278 -5.35 20.98 -20.95
C LYS A 278 -6.58 20.08 -20.93
N TRP A 279 -7.26 19.98 -19.79
CA TRP A 279 -8.49 19.19 -19.66
C TRP A 279 -9.75 19.93 -20.11
N GLY A 280 -9.64 21.20 -20.50
CA GLY A 280 -10.78 22.02 -20.90
C GLY A 280 -11.67 22.46 -19.72
N THR A 281 -11.22 22.31 -18.48
CA THR A 281 -11.95 22.78 -17.28
C THR A 281 -12.05 24.31 -17.26
N MET A 282 -11.01 25.00 -17.75
CA MET A 282 -11.04 26.45 -17.98
C MET A 282 -10.22 26.80 -19.22
N SER A 283 -10.52 27.93 -19.86
CA SER A 283 -9.67 28.42 -20.95
C SER A 283 -8.43 29.14 -20.42
N ALA A 284 -7.38 29.23 -21.24
CA ALA A 284 -6.19 30.00 -20.89
C ALA A 284 -6.50 31.49 -20.62
N GLY A 285 -7.53 32.04 -21.29
CA GLY A 285 -7.99 33.41 -21.04
C GLY A 285 -8.61 33.59 -19.66
N ILE A 286 -9.45 32.65 -19.21
CA ILE A 286 -10.03 32.66 -17.85
C ILE A 286 -8.92 32.51 -16.81
N ALA A 287 -7.97 31.59 -17.04
CA ALA A 287 -6.83 31.40 -16.15
C ALA A 287 -5.99 32.69 -16.02
N ALA A 288 -5.71 33.38 -17.11
CA ALA A 288 -4.99 34.66 -17.09
C ALA A 288 -5.76 35.76 -16.37
N TYR A 289 -7.08 35.84 -16.57
CA TYR A 289 -7.94 36.78 -15.84
C TYR A 289 -7.92 36.52 -14.33
N LEU A 290 -8.06 35.26 -13.91
CA LEU A 290 -7.97 34.86 -12.50
C LEU A 290 -6.60 35.18 -11.91
N TRP A 291 -5.52 34.93 -12.65
CA TRP A 291 -4.18 35.30 -12.23
C TRP A 291 -4.07 36.80 -11.95
N LEU A 292 -4.54 37.66 -12.85
CA LEU A 292 -4.53 39.10 -12.62
C LEU A 292 -5.39 39.49 -11.40
N CYS A 293 -6.60 38.94 -11.26
CA CYS A 293 -7.45 39.18 -10.09
C CYS A 293 -6.72 38.85 -8.78
N LEU A 294 -6.11 37.67 -8.68
CA LEU A 294 -5.37 37.23 -7.50
C LEU A 294 -4.12 38.07 -7.25
N GLN A 295 -3.39 38.43 -8.31
CA GLN A 295 -2.19 39.29 -8.21
C GLN A 295 -2.51 40.68 -7.64
N TYR A 296 -3.70 41.21 -7.93
CA TYR A 296 -4.17 42.49 -7.39
C TYR A 296 -5.06 42.32 -6.14
N GLY A 297 -4.99 41.18 -5.46
CA GLY A 297 -5.63 40.96 -4.15
C GLY A 297 -7.15 40.93 -4.20
N ARG A 298 -7.76 40.54 -5.33
CA ARG A 298 -9.21 40.36 -5.42
C ARG A 298 -9.61 39.03 -4.80
N SER A 299 -10.68 39.06 -4.00
CA SER A 299 -11.31 37.86 -3.45
C SER A 299 -12.17 37.17 -4.50
N VAL A 300 -12.01 35.86 -4.64
CA VAL A 300 -12.75 35.02 -5.61
C VAL A 300 -13.37 33.84 -4.87
N PHE A 301 -14.63 33.53 -5.17
CA PHE A 301 -15.30 32.32 -4.68
C PHE A 301 -15.41 31.29 -5.81
N VAL A 302 -15.01 30.06 -5.52
CA VAL A 302 -15.23 28.90 -6.39
C VAL A 302 -16.48 28.15 -5.89
N CYS A 303 -17.55 28.25 -6.66
CA CYS A 303 -18.88 27.71 -6.30
C CYS A 303 -19.25 26.52 -7.20
N GLY A 304 -20.07 25.62 -6.67
CA GLY A 304 -20.50 24.42 -7.38
C GLY A 304 -21.05 23.33 -6.45
N GLU A 305 -21.68 22.32 -7.03
CA GLU A 305 -22.25 21.17 -6.31
C GLU A 305 -21.18 20.29 -5.66
N THR A 306 -21.56 19.36 -4.79
CA THR A 306 -20.64 18.36 -4.22
C THR A 306 -19.95 17.58 -5.35
N ALA A 307 -18.65 17.31 -5.23
CA ALA A 307 -17.83 16.65 -6.25
C ALA A 307 -17.66 17.38 -7.61
N SER A 308 -18.09 18.64 -7.75
CA SER A 308 -17.87 19.44 -8.98
C SER A 308 -16.42 19.95 -9.18
N GLY A 309 -15.48 19.59 -8.31
CA GLY A 309 -14.07 20.01 -8.44
C GLY A 309 -13.74 21.38 -7.85
N LYS A 310 -14.56 21.91 -6.93
CA LYS A 310 -14.32 23.22 -6.28
C LYS A 310 -12.94 23.33 -5.62
N THR A 311 -12.55 22.35 -4.81
CA THR A 311 -11.25 22.35 -4.11
C THR A 311 -10.08 22.17 -5.08
N THR A 312 -10.35 21.65 -6.28
CA THR A 312 -9.37 21.37 -7.33
C THR A 312 -9.14 22.59 -8.25
N THR A 313 -10.11 23.49 -8.36
CA THR A 313 -10.11 24.66 -9.25
C THR A 313 -9.49 25.86 -8.57
#